data_AF-A0A1E3B528-F1
#
_entry.id   AF-A0A1E3B528-F1
#
_cell.length_a   1.000
_cell.length_b   1.000
_cell.length_c   1.000
_cell.angle_alpha   90.00
_cell.angle_beta   90.00
_cell.angle_gamma   90.00
#
_symmetry.space_group_name_H-M   'P 1'
#
loop_
_entity.id
_entity.type
_entity.pdbx_description
1 polymer ?
#
loop_
_entity_poly.entity_id
_entity_poly.type
_entity_poly.pdbx_seq_one_letter_code
_entity_poly.pdbx_strand_id
1 'polypeptide(L)'
;MNDLSRDDHMARFGRPLWLVYRKPDKIARAKIIGSRFGEPYHPEDRDHAFAILSVRVCLDLNLANPITLPVSHSAVNVHMQKLSHFDSATGVMFTRAPVEPILSKAAMQHLCADPQNWNRSIKTFTSELLDHGVVEKWSKGELFSRLLFTMAHDCVAGAETGMFNINGLLRALLSQCHHKVLERINREILGAPMNFVGFTATKTDLKHDDPNNKYLFAESFNRLCYTLLRRVMALQLAPQRATYDQLLPFSYGDPNEPFDEEQVGAILVQVKYKQRATSPAIVLGETFYPYDKPFPRAAKILLILFDFGASDSAVDVSYSKNENPRIWAIHARDMVRAPEDSQIAFEHDQDLLENVFRHDTFVPPRNDDGNEEDDGRLRAN
;
A
#
# COMPACT_ATOMS: atom_id res chain seq x y z
N MET A 1 10.08 -20.48 2.65
CA MET A 1 9.81 -19.01 2.68
C MET A 1 11.01 -18.17 3.14
N ASN A 2 11.82 -18.62 4.10
CA ASN A 2 12.95 -17.84 4.66
C ASN A 2 13.93 -17.30 3.60
N ASP A 3 14.17 -18.06 2.54
CA ASP A 3 15.08 -17.65 1.46
C ASP A 3 14.61 -16.42 0.68
N LEU A 4 13.30 -16.13 0.68
CA LEU A 4 12.74 -14.99 -0.06
C LEU A 4 13.18 -13.65 0.52
N SER A 5 13.53 -13.60 1.82
CA SER A 5 13.93 -12.38 2.52
C SER A 5 15.43 -12.07 2.41
N ARG A 6 16.20 -12.93 1.74
CA ARG A 6 17.65 -12.78 1.60
C ARG A 6 18.00 -11.78 0.50
N ASP A 7 19.12 -11.06 0.70
CA ASP A 7 19.59 -10.05 -0.26
C ASP A 7 19.89 -10.64 -1.63
N ASP A 8 20.47 -11.83 -1.69
CA ASP A 8 20.80 -12.52 -2.94
C ASP A 8 19.56 -12.98 -3.71
N HIS A 9 18.45 -13.24 -3.01
CA HIS A 9 17.17 -13.51 -3.64
C HIS A 9 16.52 -12.22 -4.15
N MET A 10 16.43 -11.18 -3.32
CA MET A 10 15.87 -9.87 -3.73
C MET A 10 16.61 -9.26 -4.92
N ALA A 11 17.93 -9.40 -4.99
CA ALA A 11 18.77 -8.93 -6.08
C ALA A 11 18.42 -9.56 -7.45
N ARG A 12 17.70 -10.68 -7.49
CA ARG A 12 17.23 -11.32 -8.73
C ARG A 12 16.06 -10.58 -9.37
N PHE A 13 15.38 -9.71 -8.63
CA PHE A 13 14.20 -8.99 -9.08
C PHE A 13 14.54 -7.52 -9.31
N GLY A 14 14.85 -7.17 -10.56
CA GLY A 14 15.23 -5.82 -10.92
C GLY A 14 16.34 -5.81 -11.94
N ARG A 15 17.31 -4.92 -11.77
CA ARG A 15 18.46 -4.82 -12.66
C ARG A 15 19.39 -6.03 -12.48
N PRO A 16 19.80 -6.73 -13.56
CA PRO A 16 20.73 -7.86 -13.46
C PRO A 16 22.07 -7.52 -12.79
N LEU A 17 22.46 -6.24 -12.83
CA LEU A 17 23.70 -5.75 -12.24
C LEU A 17 23.80 -6.01 -10.73
N TRP A 18 22.68 -6.15 -10.01
CA TRP A 18 22.71 -6.46 -8.57
C TRP A 18 23.43 -7.76 -8.26
N LEU A 19 23.31 -8.77 -9.15
CA LEU A 19 23.91 -10.09 -8.98
C LEU A 19 25.43 -10.08 -9.11
N VAL A 20 26.01 -9.02 -9.68
CA VAL A 20 27.46 -8.87 -9.82
C VAL A 20 28.09 -8.38 -8.50
N TYR A 21 27.31 -7.71 -7.65
CA TYR A 21 27.81 -7.18 -6.39
C TYR A 21 27.82 -8.25 -5.30
N ARG A 22 28.94 -8.35 -4.59
CA ARG A 22 29.07 -9.25 -3.42
C ARG A 22 28.16 -8.87 -2.25
N LYS A 23 27.81 -7.57 -2.14
CA LYS A 23 26.97 -7.01 -1.06
C LYS A 23 25.95 -6.04 -1.67
N PRO A 24 24.95 -6.56 -2.41
CA PRO A 24 24.03 -5.72 -3.17
C PRO A 24 23.22 -4.77 -2.27
N ASP A 25 22.96 -5.16 -1.02
CA ASP A 25 22.33 -4.32 0.02
C ASP A 25 23.09 -3.01 0.26
N LYS A 26 24.42 -3.09 0.42
CA LYS A 26 25.25 -1.91 0.68
C LYS A 26 25.29 -0.97 -0.52
N ILE A 27 25.34 -1.54 -1.72
CA ILE A 27 25.30 -0.76 -2.97
C ILE A 27 23.95 -0.08 -3.11
N ALA A 28 22.85 -0.82 -2.91
CA ALA A 28 21.49 -0.31 -2.97
C ALA A 28 21.27 0.85 -1.99
N ARG A 29 21.74 0.74 -0.74
CA ARG A 29 21.69 1.81 0.25
C ARG A 29 22.42 3.08 -0.16
N ALA A 30 23.63 2.96 -0.71
CA ALA A 30 24.36 4.14 -1.17
C ALA A 30 23.68 4.78 -2.39
N LYS A 31 23.23 3.94 -3.34
CA LYS A 31 22.69 4.37 -4.63
C LYS A 31 21.31 5.01 -4.52
N ILE A 32 20.42 4.56 -3.63
CA ILE A 32 19.07 5.12 -3.55
C ILE A 32 19.05 6.59 -3.09
N ILE A 33 19.97 6.98 -2.20
CA ILE A 33 20.16 8.39 -1.80
C ILE A 33 21.22 9.10 -2.66
N GLY A 34 21.68 8.46 -3.75
CA GLY A 34 22.65 9.04 -4.69
C GLY A 34 23.99 9.45 -4.10
N SER A 35 24.29 8.92 -2.94
CA SER A 35 25.38 9.32 -2.09
C SER A 35 26.65 8.52 -2.38
N ARG A 36 27.82 9.08 -2.04
CA ARG A 36 29.06 8.27 -1.97
C ARG A 36 28.94 7.29 -0.80
N PHE A 37 29.61 6.14 -0.87
CA PHE A 37 29.58 5.16 0.21
C PHE A 37 29.92 5.81 1.56
N GLY A 38 28.94 5.85 2.47
CA GLY A 38 29.12 6.36 3.84
C GLY A 38 28.47 7.72 4.12
N GLU A 39 27.91 8.40 3.12
CA GLU A 39 27.10 9.59 3.33
C GLU A 39 25.74 9.22 3.97
N PRO A 40 25.26 10.01 4.95
CA PRO A 40 24.04 9.69 5.68
C PRO A 40 22.78 10.05 4.90
N TYR A 41 21.70 9.35 5.21
CA TYR A 41 20.37 9.78 4.81
C TYR A 41 20.00 11.07 5.54
N HIS A 42 19.36 12.00 4.82
CA HIS A 42 18.89 13.28 5.32
C HIS A 42 17.38 13.33 5.11
N PRO A 43 16.55 13.02 6.13
CA PRO A 43 15.10 12.95 5.96
C PRO A 43 14.45 14.30 5.67
N GLU A 44 15.13 15.39 6.03
CA GLU A 44 14.71 16.78 5.79
C GLU A 44 15.00 17.24 4.35
N ASP A 45 15.89 16.54 3.63
CA ASP A 45 16.17 16.80 2.22
C ASP A 45 15.03 16.25 1.36
N ARG A 46 14.45 17.14 0.54
CA ARG A 46 13.29 16.83 -0.31
C ARG A 46 13.57 15.71 -1.31
N ASP A 47 14.73 15.70 -1.95
CA ASP A 47 15.06 14.74 -2.99
C ASP A 47 15.36 13.37 -2.36
N HIS A 48 16.02 13.35 -1.20
CA HIS A 48 16.22 12.16 -0.38
C HIS A 48 14.89 11.57 0.11
N ALA A 49 13.99 12.39 0.66
CA ALA A 49 12.66 11.96 1.10
C ALA A 49 11.85 11.37 -0.06
N PHE A 50 11.83 12.05 -1.21
CA PHE A 50 11.18 11.54 -2.41
C PHE A 50 11.78 10.21 -2.88
N ALA A 51 13.10 10.10 -2.98
CA ALA A 51 13.79 8.89 -3.42
C ALA A 51 13.44 7.66 -2.56
N ILE A 52 13.46 7.84 -1.24
CA ILE A 52 13.17 6.77 -0.28
C ILE A 52 11.68 6.38 -0.32
N LEU A 53 10.78 7.36 -0.23
CA LEU A 53 9.35 7.10 -0.16
C LEU A 53 8.79 6.60 -1.49
N SER A 54 9.27 7.11 -2.63
CA SER A 54 8.83 6.65 -3.95
C SER A 54 9.06 5.15 -4.15
N VAL A 55 10.18 4.62 -3.67
CA VAL A 55 10.51 3.18 -3.74
C VAL A 55 9.76 2.34 -2.69
N ARG A 56 9.47 2.91 -1.52
CA ARG A 56 8.75 2.20 -0.44
C ARG A 56 7.25 2.11 -0.68
N VAL A 57 6.63 3.25 -0.98
CA VAL A 57 5.17 3.37 -1.10
C VAL A 57 4.68 3.57 -2.54
N CYS A 58 5.57 3.44 -3.53
CA CYS A 58 5.24 3.55 -4.96
C CYS A 58 4.64 4.94 -5.31
N LEU A 59 5.39 6.00 -5.00
CA LEU A 59 5.01 7.38 -5.37
C LEU A 59 5.36 7.68 -6.82
N ASP A 60 4.44 8.36 -7.49
CA ASP A 60 4.63 8.93 -8.82
C ASP A 60 4.63 10.46 -8.75
N LEU A 61 5.45 11.05 -9.62
CA LEU A 61 5.57 12.50 -9.76
C LEU A 61 4.37 13.07 -10.52
N ASN A 62 3.84 14.21 -10.07
CA ASN A 62 2.85 14.99 -10.79
C ASN A 62 3.55 15.80 -11.89
N LEU A 63 3.69 15.17 -13.05
CA LEU A 63 4.37 15.78 -14.21
C LEU A 63 3.57 16.92 -14.85
N ALA A 64 2.30 17.10 -14.49
CA ALA A 64 1.52 18.27 -14.89
C ALA A 64 1.94 19.55 -14.13
N ASN A 65 2.67 19.42 -13.03
CA ASN A 65 3.19 20.55 -12.26
C ASN A 65 4.66 20.83 -12.62
N PRO A 66 5.01 22.00 -13.19
CA PRO A 66 6.38 22.34 -13.55
C PRO A 66 7.36 22.35 -12.36
N ILE A 67 6.88 22.57 -11.13
CA ILE A 67 7.70 22.51 -9.90
C ILE A 67 8.34 21.13 -9.73
N THR A 68 7.75 20.10 -10.33
CA THR A 68 8.23 18.72 -10.29
C THR A 68 9.48 18.49 -11.16
N LEU A 69 9.79 19.37 -12.12
CA LEU A 69 10.90 19.16 -13.06
C LEU A 69 12.25 18.98 -12.37
N PRO A 70 12.71 19.87 -11.46
CA PRO A 70 13.99 19.66 -10.78
C PRO A 70 14.05 18.36 -9.98
N VAL A 71 12.95 17.98 -9.32
CA VAL A 71 12.85 16.72 -8.57
C VAL A 71 12.96 15.52 -9.49
N SER A 72 12.30 15.55 -10.66
CA SER A 72 12.39 14.48 -11.67
C SER A 72 13.81 14.32 -12.22
N HIS A 73 14.49 15.43 -12.51
CA HIS A 73 15.89 15.41 -12.97
C HIS A 73 16.82 14.83 -11.90
N SER A 74 16.69 15.29 -10.65
CA SER A 74 17.47 14.77 -9.51
C SER A 74 17.20 13.28 -9.29
N ALA A 75 15.92 12.88 -9.25
CA ALA A 75 15.47 11.51 -9.13
C ALA A 75 16.17 10.56 -10.11
N VAL A 76 16.17 10.90 -11.41
CA VAL A 76 16.77 10.07 -12.47
C VAL A 76 18.29 10.07 -12.41
N ASN A 77 18.91 11.23 -12.25
CA ASN A 77 20.36 11.37 -12.33
C ASN A 77 21.09 10.84 -11.09
N VAL A 78 20.44 10.91 -9.93
CA VAL A 78 21.07 10.71 -8.62
C VAL A 78 20.46 9.52 -7.87
N HIS A 79 19.13 9.35 -7.91
CA HIS A 79 18.40 8.47 -6.98
C HIS A 79 17.83 7.18 -7.61
N MET A 80 18.47 6.65 -8.64
CA MET A 80 18.14 5.34 -9.25
C MET A 80 16.72 5.21 -9.82
N GLN A 81 16.03 6.32 -10.05
CA GLN A 81 14.71 6.33 -10.68
C GLN A 81 14.80 5.93 -12.17
N LYS A 82 13.80 5.21 -12.66
CA LYS A 82 13.84 4.69 -14.03
C LYS A 82 13.29 5.75 -14.98
N LEU A 83 14.12 6.23 -15.90
CA LEU A 83 13.65 7.04 -17.03
C LEU A 83 12.90 6.13 -18.01
N SER A 84 11.65 6.48 -18.31
CA SER A 84 10.80 5.75 -19.26
C SER A 84 10.68 6.49 -20.59
N HIS A 85 10.51 7.82 -20.54
CA HIS A 85 10.43 8.68 -21.71
C HIS A 85 10.99 10.07 -21.36
N PHE A 86 11.48 10.79 -22.36
CA PHE A 86 11.99 12.15 -22.23
C PHE A 86 11.43 12.99 -23.37
N ASP A 87 10.71 14.05 -23.02
CA ASP A 87 10.28 15.06 -23.97
C ASP A 87 11.36 16.14 -24.06
N SER A 88 12.08 16.19 -25.18
CA SER A 88 13.17 17.14 -25.39
C SER A 88 12.69 18.58 -25.61
N ALA A 89 11.43 18.79 -26.00
CA ALA A 89 10.90 20.14 -26.21
C ALA A 89 10.58 20.83 -24.89
N THR A 90 10.01 20.09 -23.95
CA THR A 90 9.61 20.61 -22.63
C THR A 90 10.64 20.33 -21.53
N GLY A 91 11.55 19.39 -21.76
CA GLY A 91 12.51 18.91 -20.75
C GLY A 91 11.89 17.96 -19.71
N VAL A 92 10.64 17.53 -19.91
CA VAL A 92 9.91 16.64 -19.00
C VAL A 92 10.51 15.23 -19.08
N MET A 93 10.92 14.71 -17.91
CA MET A 93 11.36 13.33 -17.73
C MET A 93 10.21 12.52 -17.13
N PHE A 94 9.71 11.56 -17.91
CA PHE A 94 8.74 10.59 -17.43
C PHE A 94 9.48 9.48 -16.70
N THR A 95 9.38 9.49 -15.39
CA THR A 95 10.08 8.54 -14.52
C THR A 95 9.11 7.77 -13.63
N ARG A 96 9.56 6.61 -13.13
CA ARG A 96 8.83 5.78 -12.17
C ARG A 96 9.78 5.12 -11.21
N ALA A 97 9.29 4.95 -9.98
CA ALA A 97 10.01 4.25 -8.93
C ALA A 97 10.41 2.85 -9.43
N PRO A 98 11.68 2.44 -9.25
CA PRO A 98 12.10 1.09 -9.57
C PRO A 98 11.37 0.10 -8.67
N VAL A 99 10.69 -0.88 -9.28
CA VAL A 99 10.03 -1.99 -8.56
C VAL A 99 11.07 -3.08 -8.27
N GLU A 100 12.03 -2.76 -7.38
CA GLU A 100 13.19 -3.60 -7.09
C GLU A 100 13.28 -3.83 -5.58
N PRO A 101 13.02 -5.06 -5.09
CA PRO A 101 12.90 -5.34 -3.65
C PRO A 101 14.15 -4.98 -2.85
N ILE A 102 15.34 -5.11 -3.46
CA ILE A 102 16.59 -4.71 -2.82
C ILE A 102 16.69 -3.20 -2.56
N LEU A 103 16.11 -2.37 -3.45
CA LEU A 103 16.04 -0.93 -3.24
C LEU A 103 15.00 -0.58 -2.20
N SER A 104 13.84 -1.26 -2.18
CA SER A 104 12.83 -1.02 -1.16
C SER A 104 13.29 -1.49 0.23
N LYS A 105 14.05 -2.58 0.34
CA LYS A 105 14.77 -2.96 1.56
C LYS A 105 15.78 -1.89 1.98
N ALA A 106 16.58 -1.37 1.05
CA ALA A 106 17.54 -0.33 1.35
C ALA A 106 16.87 0.96 1.86
N ALA A 107 15.73 1.33 1.28
CA ALA A 107 14.92 2.46 1.73
C ALA A 107 14.38 2.26 3.15
N MET A 108 13.85 1.06 3.45
CA MET A 108 13.42 0.69 4.80
C MET A 108 14.56 0.83 5.80
N GLN A 109 15.76 0.34 5.46
CA GLN A 109 16.92 0.44 6.35
C GLN A 109 17.30 1.89 6.67
N HIS A 110 17.17 2.81 5.72
CA HIS A 110 17.38 4.24 5.98
C HIS A 110 16.29 4.82 6.89
N LEU A 111 15.02 4.50 6.64
CA LEU A 111 13.89 4.96 7.46
C LEU A 111 13.94 4.41 8.90
N CYS A 112 14.42 3.18 9.08
CA CYS A 112 14.52 2.52 10.38
C CYS A 112 15.87 2.72 11.09
N ALA A 113 16.86 3.36 10.45
CA ALA A 113 18.19 3.56 11.04
C ALA A 113 18.17 4.52 12.24
N ASP A 114 17.26 5.49 12.24
CA ASP A 114 16.99 6.42 13.33
C ASP A 114 15.47 6.47 13.55
N PRO A 115 14.96 6.32 14.79
CA PRO A 115 13.53 6.42 15.08
C PRO A 115 12.86 7.72 14.59
N GLN A 116 13.63 8.80 14.41
CA GLN A 116 13.12 10.09 13.94
C GLN A 116 13.04 10.18 12.41
N ASN A 117 13.67 9.28 11.67
CA ASN A 117 13.73 9.37 10.21
C ASN A 117 12.33 9.32 9.61
N TRP A 118 11.50 8.34 9.97
CA TRP A 118 10.12 8.27 9.50
C TRP A 118 9.35 9.58 9.71
N ASN A 119 9.34 10.12 10.94
CA ASN A 119 8.63 11.35 11.26
C ASN A 119 9.11 12.54 10.41
N ARG A 120 10.43 12.72 10.30
CA ARG A 120 11.04 13.81 9.51
C ARG A 120 10.79 13.64 8.02
N SER A 121 10.93 12.42 7.49
CA SER A 121 10.66 12.10 6.10
C SER A 121 9.22 12.38 5.73
N ILE A 122 8.26 12.06 6.62
CA ILE A 122 6.86 12.38 6.35
C ILE A 122 6.60 13.88 6.45
N LYS A 123 7.17 14.59 7.42
CA LYS A 123 7.06 16.06 7.49
C LYS A 123 7.55 16.73 6.21
N THR A 124 8.71 16.31 5.69
CA THR A 124 9.22 16.78 4.40
C THR A 124 8.31 16.33 3.25
N PHE A 125 7.82 15.10 3.27
CA PHE A 125 6.88 14.64 2.26
C PHE A 125 5.59 15.47 2.21
N THR A 126 4.98 15.78 3.35
CA THR A 126 3.75 16.58 3.37
C THR A 126 4.04 18.01 2.93
N SER A 127 5.00 18.68 3.58
CA SER A 127 5.27 20.11 3.35
C SER A 127 5.93 20.42 2.00
N GLU A 128 6.89 19.61 1.55
CA GLU A 128 7.69 19.92 0.36
C GLU A 128 7.24 19.19 -0.90
N LEU A 129 6.61 18.01 -0.76
CA LEU A 129 6.22 17.18 -1.90
C LEU A 129 4.71 17.19 -2.14
N LEU A 130 3.91 17.01 -1.10
CA LEU A 130 2.46 16.93 -1.24
C LEU A 130 1.83 18.32 -1.38
N ASP A 131 2.16 19.26 -0.49
CA ASP A 131 1.56 20.60 -0.46
C ASP A 131 1.90 21.39 -1.72
N HIS A 132 3.16 21.33 -2.16
CA HIS A 132 3.64 21.91 -3.40
C HIS A 132 3.18 21.17 -4.67
N GLY A 133 2.46 20.06 -4.52
CA GLY A 133 1.88 19.30 -5.64
C GLY A 133 2.91 18.62 -6.52
N VAL A 134 4.06 18.23 -5.97
CA VAL A 134 5.13 17.47 -6.64
C VAL A 134 4.71 16.02 -6.86
N VAL A 135 3.93 15.46 -5.95
CA VAL A 135 3.38 14.10 -6.02
C VAL A 135 1.89 14.16 -6.35
N GLU A 136 1.40 13.18 -7.13
CA GLU A 136 -0.01 13.11 -7.49
C GLU A 136 -0.92 12.91 -6.27
N LYS A 137 -1.98 13.75 -6.14
CA LYS A 137 -2.94 13.72 -5.03
C LYS A 137 -4.14 12.78 -5.26
N TRP A 138 -4.32 12.27 -6.48
CA TRP A 138 -5.61 11.77 -6.99
C TRP A 138 -6.21 10.56 -6.25
N SER A 139 -5.43 9.84 -5.44
CA SER A 139 -5.94 8.81 -4.54
C SER A 139 -5.38 8.93 -3.12
N LYS A 140 -5.55 10.11 -2.48
CA LYS A 140 -5.09 10.38 -1.09
C LYS A 140 -5.34 9.19 -0.15
N GLY A 141 -6.53 8.59 -0.18
CA GLY A 141 -6.86 7.42 0.63
C GLY A 141 -5.98 6.20 0.34
N GLU A 142 -5.78 5.85 -0.93
CA GLU A 142 -4.95 4.70 -1.33
C GLU A 142 -3.46 4.95 -1.03
N LEU A 143 -2.97 6.17 -1.27
CA LEU A 143 -1.64 6.59 -0.86
C LEU A 143 -1.47 6.46 0.66
N PHE A 144 -2.45 6.96 1.40
CA PHE A 144 -2.43 6.93 2.85
C PHE A 144 -2.46 5.50 3.40
N SER A 145 -3.28 4.60 2.85
CA SER A 145 -3.24 3.20 3.26
C SER A 145 -1.90 2.52 2.94
N ARG A 146 -1.25 2.82 1.79
CA ARG A 146 0.11 2.32 1.51
C ARG A 146 1.11 2.80 2.55
N LEU A 147 1.04 4.07 2.94
CA LEU A 147 1.87 4.62 4.02
C LEU A 147 1.63 3.87 5.33
N LEU A 148 0.37 3.69 5.75
CA LEU A 148 0.03 2.94 6.97
C LEU A 148 0.58 1.52 6.97
N PHE A 149 0.36 0.75 5.89
CA PHE A 149 0.89 -0.62 5.81
C PHE A 149 2.41 -0.66 5.80
N THR A 150 3.06 0.32 5.18
CA THR A 150 4.52 0.41 5.11
C THR A 150 5.12 0.74 6.47
N MET A 151 4.51 1.65 7.23
CA MET A 151 4.93 1.98 8.60
C MET A 151 4.65 0.82 9.56
N ALA A 152 3.48 0.18 9.46
CA ALA A 152 3.15 -1.00 10.26
C ALA A 152 4.13 -2.16 9.96
N HIS A 153 4.48 -2.38 8.69
CA HIS A 153 5.53 -3.31 8.29
C HIS A 153 6.87 -2.97 8.97
N ASP A 154 7.31 -1.72 8.91
CA ASP A 154 8.63 -1.32 9.42
C ASP A 154 8.73 -1.40 10.93
N CYS A 155 7.61 -1.18 11.62
CA CYS A 155 7.49 -1.41 13.06
C CYS A 155 7.71 -2.89 13.43
N VAL A 156 7.17 -3.83 12.64
CA VAL A 156 7.24 -5.27 12.97
C VAL A 156 8.50 -5.95 12.44
N ALA A 157 8.98 -5.56 11.26
CA ALA A 157 10.18 -6.12 10.65
C ALA A 157 11.45 -5.51 11.26
N GLY A 158 11.40 -4.24 11.65
CA GLY A 158 12.57 -3.48 12.10
C GLY A 158 13.55 -3.20 10.95
N ALA A 159 14.85 -3.08 11.27
CA ALA A 159 15.89 -2.82 10.27
C ALA A 159 16.33 -4.08 9.50
N GLU A 160 15.92 -5.27 9.94
CA GLU A 160 16.18 -6.53 9.27
C GLU A 160 14.95 -6.95 8.46
N THR A 161 15.14 -7.41 7.23
CA THR A 161 14.02 -7.98 6.46
C THR A 161 13.77 -9.40 6.95
N GLY A 162 12.94 -9.52 7.97
CA GLY A 162 12.43 -10.79 8.47
C GLY A 162 11.08 -11.13 7.85
N MET A 163 10.73 -12.42 7.91
CA MET A 163 9.31 -12.80 7.82
C MET A 163 8.61 -12.33 9.09
N PHE A 164 7.41 -11.80 8.93
CA PHE A 164 6.49 -11.49 10.02
C PHE A 164 5.15 -12.16 9.72
N ASN A 165 4.20 -12.09 10.66
CA ASN A 165 2.87 -12.66 10.46
C ASN A 165 1.80 -11.58 10.43
N ILE A 166 0.61 -11.98 9.96
CA ILE A 166 -0.54 -11.07 9.83
C ILE A 166 -0.91 -10.45 11.19
N ASN A 167 -0.86 -11.21 12.29
CA ASN A 167 -1.14 -10.68 13.63
C ASN A 167 -0.19 -9.55 14.02
N GLY A 168 1.11 -9.70 13.77
CA GLY A 168 2.10 -8.66 14.00
C GLY A 168 1.75 -7.40 13.21
N LEU A 169 1.53 -7.54 11.90
CA LEU A 169 1.15 -6.43 11.02
C LEU A 169 -0.11 -5.72 11.51
N LEU A 170 -1.18 -6.47 11.81
CA LEU A 170 -2.46 -5.91 12.25
C LEU A 170 -2.35 -5.21 13.61
N ARG A 171 -1.50 -5.70 14.52
CA ARG A 171 -1.26 -5.06 15.83
C ARG A 171 -0.44 -3.78 15.71
N ALA A 172 0.45 -3.68 14.72
CA ALA A 172 1.15 -2.44 14.42
C ALA A 172 0.27 -1.44 13.67
N LEU A 173 -0.69 -1.94 12.86
CA LEU A 173 -1.62 -1.12 12.08
C LEU A 173 -2.79 -0.56 12.90
N LEU A 174 -3.28 -1.32 13.88
CA LEU A 174 -4.43 -0.95 14.71
C LEU A 174 -3.96 -0.48 16.10
N SER A 175 -4.66 0.51 16.65
CA SER A 175 -4.44 0.95 18.03
C SER A 175 -4.70 -0.19 19.04
N GLN A 176 -4.01 -0.15 20.19
CA GLN A 176 -4.10 -1.20 21.23
C GLN A 176 -5.54 -1.46 21.71
N CYS A 177 -6.39 -0.43 21.76
CA CYS A 177 -7.78 -0.59 22.20
C CYS A 177 -8.59 -1.50 21.26
N HIS A 178 -8.17 -1.67 20.01
CA HIS A 178 -8.81 -2.56 19.04
C HIS A 178 -8.18 -3.96 18.96
N HIS A 179 -7.07 -4.24 19.65
CA HIS A 179 -6.38 -5.53 19.54
C HIS A 179 -7.23 -6.73 19.96
N LYS A 180 -8.19 -6.55 20.89
CA LYS A 180 -9.11 -7.62 21.31
C LYS A 180 -10.01 -8.11 20.16
N VAL A 181 -10.29 -7.25 19.18
CA VAL A 181 -11.10 -7.63 18.01
C VAL A 181 -10.38 -8.66 17.16
N LEU A 182 -9.04 -8.66 17.14
CA LEU A 182 -8.23 -9.62 16.40
C LEU A 182 -8.40 -11.05 16.93
N GLU A 183 -8.70 -11.23 18.22
CA GLU A 183 -8.91 -12.57 18.81
C GLU A 183 -10.09 -13.33 18.19
N ARG A 184 -10.97 -12.61 17.47
CA ARG A 184 -12.12 -13.16 16.74
C ARG A 184 -11.75 -13.73 15.37
N ILE A 185 -10.58 -13.37 14.83
CA ILE A 185 -10.12 -13.84 13.52
C ILE A 185 -9.50 -15.23 13.67
N ASN A 186 -9.65 -16.07 12.64
CA ASN A 186 -9.04 -17.39 12.58
C ASN A 186 -7.51 -17.32 12.85
N ARG A 187 -7.02 -18.15 13.78
CA ARG A 187 -5.62 -18.16 14.22
C ARG A 187 -4.62 -18.57 13.14
N GLU A 188 -5.03 -19.40 12.18
CA GLU A 188 -4.17 -19.82 11.06
C GLU A 188 -3.92 -18.64 10.12
N ILE A 189 -4.94 -17.81 9.84
CA ILE A 189 -4.76 -16.57 9.08
C ILE A 189 -3.84 -15.62 9.85
N LEU A 190 -4.12 -15.39 11.13
CA LEU A 190 -3.32 -14.48 11.96
C LEU A 190 -1.85 -14.92 12.09
N GLY A 191 -1.61 -16.23 12.16
CA GLY A 191 -0.29 -16.83 12.22
C GLY A 191 0.41 -16.94 10.87
N ALA A 192 -0.29 -16.68 9.77
CA ALA A 192 0.23 -16.89 8.43
C ALA A 192 1.44 -15.97 8.16
N PRO A 193 2.58 -16.52 7.74
CA PRO A 193 3.74 -15.73 7.40
C PRO A 193 3.53 -14.86 6.15
N MET A 194 4.11 -13.68 6.16
CA MET A 194 4.15 -12.77 5.03
C MET A 194 5.49 -12.03 4.94
N ASN A 195 5.77 -11.52 3.74
CA ASN A 195 6.98 -10.78 3.44
C ASN A 195 6.71 -9.82 2.28
N PHE A 196 6.59 -8.52 2.55
CA PHE A 196 6.57 -7.51 1.50
C PHE A 196 7.47 -6.34 1.92
N VAL A 197 8.35 -5.89 1.03
CA VAL A 197 9.26 -4.76 1.29
C VAL A 197 8.88 -3.53 0.48
N GLY A 198 7.72 -3.51 -0.17
CA GLY A 198 7.23 -2.33 -0.89
C GLY A 198 6.00 -2.65 -1.73
N PHE A 199 5.56 -1.67 -2.50
CA PHE A 199 4.43 -1.79 -3.42
C PHE A 199 4.88 -1.78 -4.88
N THR A 200 4.23 -2.60 -5.71
CA THR A 200 4.22 -2.46 -7.16
C THR A 200 2.84 -1.99 -7.60
N ALA A 201 2.77 -1.17 -8.64
CA ALA A 201 1.49 -0.75 -9.22
C ALA A 201 1.23 -1.46 -10.55
N THR A 202 -0.04 -1.76 -10.84
CA THR A 202 -0.49 -2.15 -12.18
C THR A 202 -1.34 -1.05 -12.80
N LYS A 203 -1.06 -0.72 -14.06
CA LYS A 203 -1.86 0.22 -14.86
C LYS A 203 -2.95 -0.46 -15.67
N THR A 204 -2.82 -1.76 -15.88
CA THR A 204 -3.87 -2.51 -16.56
C THR A 204 -4.98 -2.75 -15.55
N ASP A 205 -6.18 -2.29 -15.89
CA ASP A 205 -7.39 -2.86 -15.31
C ASP A 205 -7.27 -4.37 -15.47
N LEU A 206 -7.14 -5.08 -14.34
CA LEU A 206 -7.47 -6.49 -14.30
C LEU A 206 -8.96 -6.53 -14.65
N LYS A 207 -9.27 -6.72 -15.94
CA LYS A 207 -10.60 -6.43 -16.52
C LYS A 207 -11.67 -7.09 -15.66
N HIS A 208 -12.42 -6.29 -14.91
CA HIS A 208 -13.48 -6.73 -14.00
C HIS A 208 -14.74 -7.20 -14.75
N ASP A 209 -14.70 -7.19 -16.09
CA ASP A 209 -15.84 -7.49 -16.96
C ASP A 209 -16.29 -8.97 -16.94
N ASP A 210 -15.76 -9.81 -16.04
CA ASP A 210 -16.46 -11.05 -15.69
C ASP A 210 -17.41 -10.75 -14.52
N PRO A 211 -18.74 -10.64 -14.77
CA PRO A 211 -19.74 -10.37 -13.74
C PRO A 211 -19.79 -11.44 -12.63
N ASN A 212 -19.03 -12.53 -12.75
CA ASN A 212 -18.87 -13.56 -11.72
C ASN A 212 -17.60 -13.40 -10.87
N ASN A 213 -16.94 -12.24 -10.89
CA ASN A 213 -15.85 -11.89 -9.98
C ASN A 213 -14.67 -12.90 -9.99
N LYS A 214 -14.43 -13.61 -11.10
CA LYS A 214 -13.51 -14.78 -11.15
C LYS A 214 -12.04 -14.50 -10.81
N TYR A 215 -11.61 -13.26 -10.69
CA TYR A 215 -10.23 -12.92 -10.36
C TYR A 215 -9.84 -13.26 -8.92
N LEU A 216 -10.81 -13.38 -8.00
CA LEU A 216 -10.56 -13.89 -6.66
C LEU A 216 -10.59 -15.44 -6.60
N PHE A 217 -10.92 -16.12 -7.71
CA PHE A 217 -11.30 -17.54 -7.72
C PHE A 217 -10.54 -18.37 -8.76
N ALA A 218 -9.72 -17.77 -9.62
CA ALA A 218 -9.00 -18.47 -10.68
C ALA A 218 -7.58 -18.87 -10.26
N GLU A 219 -7.01 -19.85 -10.97
CA GLU A 219 -5.57 -20.21 -10.94
C GLU A 219 -4.66 -18.96 -11.01
N SER A 220 -5.12 -17.91 -11.68
CA SER A 220 -4.43 -16.62 -11.76
C SER A 220 -4.25 -15.91 -10.41
N PHE A 221 -5.13 -16.11 -9.42
CA PHE A 221 -5.04 -15.48 -8.09
C PHE A 221 -3.88 -16.07 -7.28
N ASN A 222 -3.83 -17.40 -7.17
CA ASN A 222 -2.75 -18.09 -6.48
C ASN A 222 -1.41 -17.76 -7.13
N ARG A 223 -1.35 -17.81 -8.46
CA ARG A 223 -0.16 -17.44 -9.23
C ARG A 223 0.29 -16.00 -8.99
N LEU A 224 -0.65 -15.07 -8.89
CA LEU A 224 -0.37 -13.68 -8.58
C LEU A 224 0.22 -13.55 -7.16
N CYS A 225 -0.43 -14.14 -6.16
CA CYS A 225 0.04 -14.10 -4.77
C CYS A 225 1.42 -14.75 -4.63
N TYR A 226 1.62 -15.92 -5.24
CA TYR A 226 2.89 -16.62 -5.33
C TYR A 226 3.98 -15.74 -5.97
N THR A 227 3.66 -15.08 -7.08
CA THR A 227 4.60 -14.18 -7.77
C THR A 227 4.97 -12.97 -6.89
N LEU A 228 3.99 -12.39 -6.21
CA LEU A 228 4.20 -11.24 -5.33
C LEU A 228 5.02 -11.62 -4.09
N LEU A 229 4.76 -12.78 -3.45
CA LEU A 229 5.57 -13.30 -2.34
C LEU A 229 7.00 -13.58 -2.76
N ARG A 230 7.20 -14.19 -3.94
CA ARG A 230 8.56 -14.40 -4.49
C ARG A 230 9.29 -13.10 -4.72
N ARG A 231 8.58 -12.06 -5.13
CA ARG A 231 9.14 -10.72 -5.32
C ARG A 231 9.21 -9.93 -4.03
N VAL A 232 8.64 -10.40 -2.93
CA VAL A 232 8.54 -9.66 -1.67
C VAL A 232 7.85 -8.31 -1.87
N MET A 233 6.75 -8.29 -2.64
CA MET A 233 6.02 -7.05 -2.98
C MET A 233 4.54 -7.18 -2.65
N ALA A 234 3.92 -6.07 -2.26
CA ALA A 234 2.48 -5.87 -2.30
C ALA A 234 2.06 -5.25 -3.65
N LEU A 235 0.79 -5.35 -3.99
CA LEU A 235 0.23 -4.81 -5.24
C LEU A 235 -0.74 -3.67 -4.95
N GLN A 236 -0.55 -2.55 -5.64
CA GLN A 236 -1.53 -1.47 -5.82
C GLN A 236 -2.20 -1.66 -7.18
N LEU A 237 -3.52 -1.73 -7.19
CA LEU A 237 -4.31 -1.79 -8.42
C LEU A 237 -4.47 -0.41 -9.05
N ALA A 238 -5.00 -0.39 -10.27
CA ALA A 238 -5.44 0.84 -10.91
C ALA A 238 -6.42 1.59 -9.98
N PRO A 239 -6.43 2.92 -9.95
CA PRO A 239 -7.28 3.69 -9.04
C PRO A 239 -8.78 3.40 -9.20
N GLN A 240 -9.56 3.75 -8.16
CA GLN A 240 -11.04 3.78 -8.20
C GLN A 240 -11.69 2.42 -8.48
N ARG A 241 -11.14 1.33 -7.93
CA ARG A 241 -11.76 0.01 -8.09
C ARG A 241 -13.00 -0.11 -7.21
N ALA A 242 -13.96 -0.90 -7.70
CA ALA A 242 -15.19 -1.16 -6.97
C ALA A 242 -14.97 -2.07 -5.74
N THR A 243 -13.99 -2.97 -5.80
CA THR A 243 -13.89 -4.16 -4.92
C THR A 243 -12.70 -4.12 -3.96
N TYR A 244 -11.49 -3.90 -4.45
CA TYR A 244 -10.32 -3.66 -3.62
C TYR A 244 -9.29 -2.87 -4.43
N ASP A 245 -8.48 -2.09 -3.72
CA ASP A 245 -7.45 -1.21 -4.29
C ASP A 245 -6.05 -1.82 -4.11
N GLN A 246 -5.83 -2.65 -3.09
CA GLN A 246 -4.52 -3.25 -2.81
C GLN A 246 -4.60 -4.74 -2.44
N LEU A 247 -3.49 -5.44 -2.65
CA LEU A 247 -3.34 -6.86 -2.34
C LEU A 247 -1.97 -7.09 -1.68
N LEU A 248 -1.97 -7.59 -0.44
CA LEU A 248 -0.77 -7.98 0.29
C LEU A 248 -0.78 -9.50 0.43
N PRO A 249 0.13 -10.23 -0.24
CA PRO A 249 0.07 -11.68 -0.23
C PRO A 249 0.68 -12.25 1.06
N PHE A 250 0.29 -13.47 1.40
CA PHE A 250 0.85 -14.23 2.52
C PHE A 250 0.81 -15.74 2.23
N SER A 251 1.54 -16.54 3.00
CA SER A 251 1.64 -17.99 2.81
C SER A 251 1.09 -18.76 4.01
N TYR A 252 0.50 -19.93 3.76
CA TYR A 252 0.08 -20.91 4.77
C TYR A 252 1.06 -22.07 4.92
N GLY A 253 2.04 -22.18 4.02
CA GLY A 253 3.00 -23.29 4.00
C GLY A 253 4.01 -23.19 5.14
N ASP A 254 4.59 -24.33 5.51
CA ASP A 254 5.71 -24.37 6.45
C ASP A 254 6.88 -23.54 5.87
N PRO A 255 7.44 -22.56 6.60
CA PRO A 255 8.57 -21.77 6.15
C PRO A 255 9.80 -22.57 5.73
N ASN A 256 9.94 -23.80 6.22
CA ASN A 256 11.04 -24.74 5.96
C ASN A 256 10.79 -25.67 4.77
N GLU A 257 9.57 -25.73 4.25
CA GLU A 257 9.22 -26.50 3.07
C GLU A 257 9.42 -25.70 1.76
N PRO A 258 9.53 -26.38 0.60
CA PRO A 258 9.51 -25.72 -0.69
C PRO A 258 8.29 -24.80 -0.84
N PHE A 259 8.51 -23.62 -1.41
CA PHE A 259 7.44 -22.63 -1.55
C PHE A 259 6.37 -23.10 -2.56
N ASP A 260 5.15 -23.28 -2.07
CA ASP A 260 4.01 -23.85 -2.80
C ASP A 260 2.98 -22.78 -3.19
N GLU A 261 2.55 -22.80 -4.45
CA GLU A 261 1.54 -21.89 -5.02
C GLU A 261 0.13 -22.19 -4.49
N GLU A 262 -0.16 -23.40 -4.02
CA GLU A 262 -1.47 -23.74 -3.46
C GLU A 262 -1.64 -23.23 -2.01
N GLN A 263 -0.52 -22.95 -1.34
CA GLN A 263 -0.43 -22.51 0.06
C GLN A 263 -0.25 -20.99 0.17
N VAL A 264 -0.97 -20.22 -0.65
CA VAL A 264 -0.97 -18.76 -0.63
C VAL A 264 -2.36 -18.19 -0.35
N GLY A 265 -2.38 -17.00 0.22
CA GLY A 265 -3.55 -16.17 0.45
C GLY A 265 -3.22 -14.71 0.24
N ALA A 266 -4.22 -13.84 0.44
CA ALA A 266 -3.99 -12.41 0.42
C ALA A 266 -4.87 -11.64 1.38
N ILE A 267 -4.29 -10.53 1.85
CA ILE A 267 -5.04 -9.43 2.43
C ILE A 267 -5.48 -8.53 1.28
N LEU A 268 -6.79 -8.43 1.05
CA LEU A 268 -7.38 -7.47 0.12
C LEU A 268 -7.67 -6.19 0.89
N VAL A 269 -7.33 -5.04 0.33
CA VAL A 269 -7.59 -3.75 0.98
C VAL A 269 -8.51 -2.93 0.09
N GLN A 270 -9.64 -2.51 0.63
CA GLN A 270 -10.46 -1.48 0.02
C GLN A 270 -10.38 -0.22 0.86
N VAL A 271 -10.11 0.90 0.20
CA VAL A 271 -10.11 2.22 0.79
C VAL A 271 -11.30 2.99 0.26
N LYS A 272 -12.02 3.67 1.15
CA LYS A 272 -13.06 4.63 0.83
C LYS A 272 -12.81 5.89 1.66
N TYR A 273 -13.02 7.04 1.06
CA TYR A 273 -12.96 8.33 1.74
C TYR A 273 -14.34 8.98 1.64
N LYS A 274 -15.14 8.86 2.71
CA LYS A 274 -16.54 9.32 2.73
C LYS A 274 -17.09 9.39 4.14
N GLN A 275 -18.02 10.32 4.35
CA GLN A 275 -18.70 10.51 5.65
C GLN A 275 -19.56 9.31 6.05
N ARG A 276 -20.26 8.69 5.09
CA ARG A 276 -21.09 7.52 5.35
C ARG A 276 -20.30 6.25 5.07
N ALA A 277 -20.00 5.50 6.12
CA ALA A 277 -19.29 4.22 6.02
C ALA A 277 -19.93 3.27 5.00
N THR A 278 -19.10 2.51 4.29
CA THR A 278 -19.50 1.37 3.46
C THR A 278 -19.59 0.12 4.34
N SER A 279 -19.89 -1.04 3.77
CA SER A 279 -19.72 -2.32 4.45
C SER A 279 -19.01 -3.31 3.54
N PRO A 280 -18.34 -4.34 4.11
CA PRO A 280 -17.82 -5.46 3.33
C PRO A 280 -18.86 -6.07 2.39
N ALA A 281 -20.12 -6.13 2.85
CA ALA A 281 -21.23 -6.65 2.07
C ALA A 281 -21.50 -5.88 0.78
N ILE A 282 -21.42 -4.55 0.83
CA ILE A 282 -21.58 -3.69 -0.35
C ILE A 282 -20.38 -3.84 -1.29
N VAL A 283 -19.16 -3.88 -0.75
CA VAL A 283 -17.91 -3.95 -1.54
C VAL A 283 -17.84 -5.24 -2.37
N LEU A 284 -18.23 -6.37 -1.76
CA LEU A 284 -18.11 -7.69 -2.38
C LEU A 284 -19.44 -8.22 -2.94
N GLY A 285 -20.56 -7.51 -2.75
CA GLY A 285 -21.87 -7.94 -3.23
C GLY A 285 -22.39 -9.21 -2.56
N GLU A 286 -22.00 -9.46 -1.30
CA GLU A 286 -22.37 -10.67 -0.57
C GLU A 286 -22.75 -10.40 0.89
N THR A 287 -23.30 -11.39 1.58
CA THR A 287 -23.70 -11.24 2.98
C THR A 287 -22.52 -11.50 3.92
N PHE A 288 -22.36 -10.64 4.93
CA PHE A 288 -21.40 -10.82 6.02
C PHE A 288 -22.12 -11.00 7.35
N TYR A 289 -21.59 -11.85 8.21
CA TYR A 289 -22.10 -12.09 9.56
C TYR A 289 -21.13 -11.58 10.62
N PRO A 290 -21.62 -10.99 11.73
CA PRO A 290 -20.78 -10.71 12.88
C PRO A 290 -20.22 -12.01 13.44
N TYR A 291 -19.03 -11.95 14.02
CA TYR A 291 -18.42 -13.13 14.62
C TYR A 291 -19.05 -13.48 15.96
N ASP A 292 -19.89 -14.52 15.97
CA ASP A 292 -20.55 -15.02 17.20
C ASP A 292 -20.12 -16.45 17.60
N LYS A 293 -19.40 -17.19 16.74
CA LYS A 293 -18.97 -18.59 17.02
C LYS A 293 -17.64 -18.98 16.34
N PRO A 294 -16.83 -19.83 16.97
CA PRO A 294 -15.62 -20.40 16.35
C PRO A 294 -15.97 -21.29 15.16
N PHE A 295 -15.28 -21.08 14.03
CA PHE A 295 -15.49 -21.80 12.78
C PHE A 295 -14.25 -22.61 12.36
N PRO A 296 -14.41 -23.83 11.82
CA PRO A 296 -13.32 -24.78 11.65
C PRO A 296 -12.60 -24.77 10.29
N ARG A 297 -12.86 -23.84 9.36
CA ARG A 297 -12.18 -23.82 8.05
C ARG A 297 -11.27 -22.61 7.87
N ALA A 298 -10.06 -22.87 7.38
CA ALA A 298 -9.08 -21.87 6.95
C ALA A 298 -9.65 -21.05 5.79
N ALA A 299 -9.78 -19.74 5.97
CA ALA A 299 -10.10 -18.82 4.89
C ALA A 299 -8.78 -18.35 4.25
N LYS A 300 -8.73 -18.27 2.91
CA LYS A 300 -7.56 -17.82 2.15
C LYS A 300 -7.45 -16.30 1.97
N ILE A 301 -8.49 -15.58 2.37
CA ILE A 301 -8.67 -14.15 2.09
C ILE A 301 -9.05 -13.41 3.37
N LEU A 302 -8.33 -12.31 3.62
CA LEU A 302 -8.67 -11.31 4.63
C LEU A 302 -8.94 -9.97 3.91
N LEU A 303 -10.15 -9.47 3.96
CA LEU A 303 -10.49 -8.11 3.54
C LEU A 303 -10.19 -7.13 4.69
N ILE A 304 -9.53 -6.02 4.39
CA ILE A 304 -9.46 -4.84 5.25
C ILE A 304 -10.16 -3.70 4.50
N LEU A 305 -11.23 -3.18 5.10
CA LEU A 305 -11.96 -2.04 4.59
C LEU A 305 -11.65 -0.83 5.46
N PHE A 306 -11.03 0.19 4.87
CA PHE A 306 -10.85 1.50 5.47
C PHE A 306 -11.93 2.46 4.97
N ASP A 307 -12.76 2.97 5.88
CA ASP A 307 -13.61 4.14 5.63
C ASP A 307 -12.99 5.35 6.35
N PHE A 308 -12.13 6.08 5.65
CA PHE A 308 -11.55 7.33 6.13
C PHE A 308 -12.59 8.45 6.09
N GLY A 309 -12.66 9.23 7.17
CA GLY A 309 -13.61 10.34 7.32
C GLY A 309 -15.03 9.93 7.69
N ALA A 310 -15.26 8.67 8.06
CA ALA A 310 -16.55 8.23 8.60
C ALA A 310 -16.85 8.95 9.93
N SER A 311 -18.13 9.15 10.26
CA SER A 311 -18.50 9.84 11.52
C SER A 311 -18.19 9.02 12.78
N ASP A 312 -18.14 7.70 12.63
CA ASP A 312 -18.08 6.77 13.75
C ASP A 312 -16.72 6.06 13.72
N SER A 313 -15.95 6.21 14.79
CA SER A 313 -14.69 5.48 14.96
C SER A 313 -14.96 4.09 15.54
N ALA A 314 -14.69 3.04 14.76
CA ALA A 314 -14.92 1.67 15.18
C ALA A 314 -14.14 0.67 14.32
N VAL A 315 -13.77 -0.45 14.94
CA VAL A 315 -13.16 -1.59 14.25
C VAL A 315 -14.00 -2.84 14.52
N ASP A 316 -14.57 -3.40 13.46
CA ASP A 316 -15.38 -4.62 13.53
C ASP A 316 -14.76 -5.76 12.73
N VAL A 317 -15.07 -6.99 13.13
CA VAL A 317 -14.74 -8.20 12.37
C VAL A 317 -16.00 -8.95 11.99
N SER A 318 -16.06 -9.37 10.75
CA SER A 318 -17.13 -10.19 10.18
C SER A 318 -16.55 -11.23 9.22
N TYR A 319 -17.39 -12.16 8.77
CA TYR A 319 -17.02 -13.15 7.76
C TYR A 319 -18.11 -13.34 6.73
N SER A 320 -17.73 -13.69 5.50
CA SER A 320 -18.67 -13.88 4.40
C SER A 320 -19.53 -15.15 4.57
N LYS A 321 -20.77 -15.07 4.10
CA LYS A 321 -21.70 -16.20 4.01
C LYS A 321 -21.20 -17.26 3.03
N ASN A 322 -20.61 -16.83 1.92
CA ASN A 322 -20.08 -17.75 0.92
C ASN A 322 -18.90 -18.54 1.53
N GLU A 323 -18.88 -19.85 1.32
CA GLU A 323 -17.81 -20.72 1.81
C GLU A 323 -16.65 -20.85 0.83
N ASN A 324 -16.83 -20.44 -0.44
CA ASN A 324 -15.87 -20.71 -1.51
C ASN A 324 -15.57 -19.45 -2.36
N PRO A 325 -14.53 -18.66 -2.03
CA PRO A 325 -13.77 -18.73 -0.80
C PRO A 325 -14.52 -18.02 0.32
N ARG A 326 -14.29 -18.50 1.54
CA ARG A 326 -14.64 -17.74 2.74
C ARG A 326 -13.69 -16.56 2.89
N ILE A 327 -14.24 -15.40 3.25
CA ILE A 327 -13.53 -14.14 3.42
C ILE A 327 -13.75 -13.67 4.85
N TRP A 328 -12.65 -13.39 5.57
CA TRP A 328 -12.71 -12.59 6.79
C TRP A 328 -12.66 -11.12 6.43
N ALA A 329 -13.38 -10.27 7.15
CA ALA A 329 -13.33 -8.83 6.92
C ALA A 329 -13.06 -8.09 8.24
N ILE A 330 -12.06 -7.21 8.23
CA ILE A 330 -11.87 -6.15 9.21
C ILE A 330 -12.43 -4.87 8.61
N HIS A 331 -13.37 -4.24 9.28
CA HIS A 331 -13.91 -2.95 8.88
C HIS A 331 -13.46 -1.88 9.87
N ALA A 332 -12.51 -1.06 9.43
CA ALA A 332 -11.93 0.03 10.19
C ALA A 332 -12.55 1.36 9.73
N ARG A 333 -13.39 1.95 10.57
CA ARG A 333 -14.05 3.24 10.34
C ARG A 333 -13.36 4.30 11.18
N ASP A 334 -12.98 5.39 10.53
CA ASP A 334 -12.35 6.58 11.13
C ASP A 334 -11.32 6.28 12.23
N MET A 335 -10.22 5.63 11.84
CA MET A 335 -9.10 5.36 12.76
C MET A 335 -8.22 6.58 13.04
N VAL A 336 -8.63 7.77 12.58
CA VAL A 336 -7.83 9.00 12.69
C VAL A 336 -7.87 9.59 14.11
N ARG A 337 -8.84 9.20 14.92
CA ARG A 337 -8.96 9.63 16.32
C ARG A 337 -8.54 8.52 17.27
N ALA A 338 -7.24 8.45 17.57
CA ALA A 338 -6.81 7.69 18.73
C ALA A 338 -7.34 8.40 20.00
N PRO A 339 -7.87 7.68 21.01
CA PRO A 339 -8.22 8.29 22.29
C PRO A 339 -6.97 8.85 22.98
N GLU A 340 -7.12 10.00 23.65
CA GLU A 340 -6.05 10.84 24.26
C GLU A 340 -5.07 10.09 25.20
N ASP A 341 -5.41 8.87 25.63
CA ASP A 341 -4.62 8.08 26.59
C ASP A 341 -3.84 6.90 25.97
N SER A 342 -3.76 6.81 24.64
CA SER A 342 -3.11 5.66 23.97
C SER A 342 -1.61 5.86 23.71
N GLN A 343 -0.80 5.56 24.73
CA GLN A 343 0.67 5.47 24.66
C GLN A 343 1.14 4.37 23.69
N ILE A 344 1.18 4.68 22.39
CA ILE A 344 1.92 3.93 21.37
C ILE A 344 2.66 4.93 20.48
N ALA A 345 3.80 4.49 19.96
CA ALA A 345 4.84 5.15 19.15
C ALA A 345 4.42 6.08 17.97
N PHE A 346 3.13 6.39 17.81
CA PHE A 346 2.56 7.26 16.78
C PHE A 346 1.75 8.45 17.34
N GLU A 347 1.84 8.76 18.64
CA GLU A 347 1.22 9.98 19.22
C GLU A 347 1.65 11.29 18.50
N HIS A 348 2.81 11.31 17.84
CA HIS A 348 3.25 12.43 16.99
C HIS A 348 2.70 12.43 15.55
N ASP A 349 1.91 11.42 15.16
CA ASP A 349 1.38 11.26 13.80
C ASP A 349 -0.10 11.64 13.68
N GLN A 350 -0.79 12.02 14.76
CA GLN A 350 -2.13 12.60 14.63
C GLN A 350 -2.09 13.92 13.84
N ASP A 351 -1.05 14.75 14.07
CA ASP A 351 -0.75 15.93 13.24
C ASP A 351 -0.46 15.56 11.78
N LEU A 352 0.11 14.38 11.52
CA LEU A 352 0.43 13.89 10.19
C LEU A 352 -0.85 13.47 9.44
N LEU A 353 -1.79 12.82 10.13
CA LEU A 353 -3.13 12.54 9.62
C LEU A 353 -3.87 13.83 9.33
N GLU A 354 -3.88 14.73 10.31
CA GLU A 354 -4.53 16.02 10.15
C GLU A 354 -3.89 16.83 9.03
N ASN A 355 -2.57 16.85 8.84
CA ASN A 355 -1.95 17.60 7.74
C ASN A 355 -2.25 16.99 6.36
N VAL A 356 -2.29 15.66 6.23
CA VAL A 356 -2.68 15.00 4.96
C VAL A 356 -4.15 15.31 4.59
N PHE A 357 -5.04 15.44 5.58
CA PHE A 357 -6.48 15.65 5.37
C PHE A 357 -6.97 17.12 5.51
N ARG A 358 -6.28 17.99 6.25
CA ARG A 358 -6.66 19.41 6.50
C ARG A 358 -6.63 20.27 5.24
N HIS A 359 -5.92 19.85 4.20
CA HIS A 359 -5.80 20.61 2.94
C HIS A 359 -6.96 20.39 1.94
N ASP A 360 -8.14 20.00 2.40
CA ASP A 360 -9.35 19.90 1.58
C ASP A 360 -10.16 21.21 1.58
N THR A 361 -9.95 22.05 0.57
CA THR A 361 -11.07 22.56 -0.23
C THR A 361 -11.16 21.70 -1.49
N PHE A 362 -11.47 20.42 -1.31
CA PHE A 362 -11.80 19.56 -2.44
C PHE A 362 -13.21 19.91 -2.89
N VAL A 363 -13.31 20.69 -3.97
CA VAL A 363 -14.55 20.81 -4.75
C VAL A 363 -14.49 19.68 -5.77
N PRO A 364 -15.25 18.58 -5.59
CA PRO A 364 -15.35 17.57 -6.64
C PRO A 364 -15.81 18.24 -7.93
N PRO A 365 -15.31 17.82 -9.11
CA PRO A 365 -15.91 18.24 -10.37
C PRO A 365 -17.40 17.91 -10.29
N ARG A 366 -18.25 18.91 -10.56
CA ARG A 366 -19.69 18.69 -10.70
C ARG A 366 -19.87 17.68 -11.81
N ASN A 367 -20.37 16.50 -11.47
CA ASN A 367 -21.06 15.69 -12.44
C ASN A 367 -22.33 16.48 -12.79
N ASP A 368 -22.26 17.26 -13.86
CA ASP A 368 -23.47 17.72 -14.53
C ASP A 368 -24.09 16.48 -15.16
N ASP A 369 -24.90 15.78 -14.38
CA ASP A 369 -25.85 14.80 -14.89
C ASP A 369 -26.86 15.58 -15.74
N GLY A 370 -26.58 15.63 -17.04
CA GLY A 370 -27.45 16.19 -18.05
C GLY A 370 -28.77 15.42 -18.10
N ASN A 371 -29.77 15.93 -17.38
CA ASN A 371 -31.17 15.70 -17.69
C ASN A 371 -31.57 16.60 -18.87
N GLU A 372 -31.35 16.12 -20.09
CA GLU A 372 -32.14 16.55 -21.25
C GLU A 372 -33.20 15.48 -21.53
N GLU A 373 -34.33 15.58 -20.83
CA GLU A 373 -35.62 15.17 -21.40
C GLU A 373 -36.14 16.36 -22.21
N ASP A 374 -35.88 16.36 -23.52
CA ASP A 374 -36.59 17.25 -24.46
C ASP A 374 -37.70 16.46 -25.17
N ASP A 375 -38.92 16.76 -24.74
CA ASP A 375 -40.19 16.21 -25.18
C ASP A 375 -40.56 16.84 -26.53
N GLY A 376 -40.07 16.23 -27.62
CA GLY A 376 -40.37 16.62 -28.99
C GLY A 376 -41.81 16.30 -29.41
N ARG A 377 -42.77 17.11 -28.93
CA ARG A 377 -44.14 17.16 -29.48
C ARG A 377 -44.14 17.86 -30.84
N LEU A 378 -44.29 17.06 -31.89
CA LEU A 378 -44.76 17.49 -33.21
C LEU A 378 -46.11 18.24 -33.10
N ARG A 379 -46.12 19.52 -33.49
CA ARG A 379 -47.32 20.23 -33.96
C ARG A 379 -47.01 20.96 -35.27
N ALA A 380 -47.95 20.79 -36.19
CA ALA A 380 -47.99 21.35 -37.53
C ALA A 380 -48.07 22.89 -37.55
N ASN A 381 -47.32 23.51 -38.47
CA ASN A 381 -47.83 24.30 -39.61
C ASN A 381 -46.67 24.75 -40.49
#